data_AF-A0AAD2G1A3-F1
#
_entry.id   AF-A0AAD2G1A3-F1
#
_cell.length_a   1.000
_cell.length_b   1.000
_cell.length_c   1.000
_cell.angle_alpha   90.00
_cell.angle_beta   90.00
_cell.angle_gamma   90.00
#
_symmetry.space_group_name_H-M   'P 1'
#
loop_
_entity.id
_entity.type
_entity.pdbx_description
1 polymer ?
#
loop_
_entity_poly.entity_id
_entity_poly.type
_entity_poly.pdbx_seq_one_letter_code
_entity_poly.pdbx_strand_id
1 'polypeptide(L)'
;MLSPVLRAALPKAGICRTFPRAMVYTPIALQGVGVSHPYGLQVIKHLDMLLRHSANNTKTGAFLEAVLQAHQLKTGTSYGLFQQAYSNTSILASDTWAKRTWSELDSLSIHLEFDSPYLQPLRQGDQLLVNLFINSLVDQLTLKWLNWCRIFLHAANLSDILNAEGTAITLQAWKGIRPEHCADRSPLGPWHSVNLTWKWQYSPSTNTLFHHEGQIWIPSEPTSSTSRQRTFYLPRQFNLDLPPLPADAVRASVSVFPSRLAESGSHGWVPEVITIEGSEDCLVQALLAGTLCAVSDGSYKAKVGTACAHILTEDRSDIIWITCQTPGKFEDQSSTRSELIGLMASLLVLEWMSQVAQLKLFASQPSVEMACDGLIALDKPFSEAHLSSSGAQFDLASTIRALLRHLPLQVQRRHVKGHLDKHRAFLPTGLVGAAQC
;
A
#
# COMPACT_ATOMS: atom_id res chain seq x y z
N MET A 1 23.90 10.37 -5.20
CA MET A 1 23.78 9.69 -3.88
C MET A 1 23.89 8.15 -3.91
N LEU A 2 24.14 7.49 -5.05
CA LEU A 2 24.08 6.01 -5.19
C LEU A 2 25.42 5.25 -5.19
N SER A 3 26.54 5.97 -5.26
CA SER A 3 27.89 5.41 -5.14
C SER A 3 28.12 4.55 -3.87
N PRO A 4 27.59 4.90 -2.67
CA PRO A 4 27.86 4.12 -1.46
C PRO A 4 27.18 2.74 -1.46
N VAL A 5 25.92 2.67 -1.91
CA VAL A 5 25.12 1.42 -1.88
C VAL A 5 25.75 0.36 -2.77
N LEU A 6 26.10 0.70 -4.01
CA LEU A 6 26.69 -0.28 -4.92
C LEU A 6 28.15 -0.61 -4.56
N ARG A 7 28.87 0.30 -3.89
CA ARG A 7 30.20 -0.01 -3.35
C ARG A 7 30.15 -1.04 -2.22
N ALA A 8 29.04 -1.09 -1.47
CA ALA A 8 28.81 -2.09 -0.44
C ALA A 8 28.20 -3.40 -0.99
N ALA A 9 27.31 -3.31 -1.98
CA ALA A 9 26.60 -4.47 -2.53
C ALA A 9 27.46 -5.31 -3.49
N LEU A 10 28.27 -4.69 -4.35
CA LEU A 10 29.06 -5.43 -5.36
C LEU A 10 30.04 -6.45 -4.75
N PRO A 11 30.84 -6.12 -3.71
CA PRO A 11 31.73 -7.10 -3.10
C PRO A 11 31.00 -8.31 -2.50
N LYS A 12 29.80 -8.10 -1.95
CA LYS A 12 28.97 -9.18 -1.42
C LYS A 12 28.43 -10.10 -2.53
N ALA A 13 28.29 -9.58 -3.74
CA ALA A 13 27.94 -10.35 -4.93
C ALA A 13 29.17 -10.95 -5.65
N GLY A 14 30.37 -10.87 -5.06
CA GLY A 14 31.61 -11.38 -5.65
C GLY A 14 32.21 -10.48 -6.74
N ILE A 15 31.71 -9.25 -6.91
CA ILE A 15 32.13 -8.32 -7.95
C ILE A 15 32.97 -7.19 -7.34
N CYS A 16 34.03 -6.77 -8.04
CA CYS A 16 34.89 -5.70 -7.54
C CYS A 16 34.10 -4.39 -7.33
N ARG A 17 34.32 -3.71 -6.20
CA ARG A 17 33.67 -2.42 -5.86
C ARG A 17 33.91 -1.30 -6.88
N THR A 18 34.97 -1.38 -7.68
CA THR A 18 35.34 -0.43 -8.74
C THR A 18 34.93 -0.90 -10.13
N PHE A 19 34.17 -2.00 -10.24
CA PHE A 19 33.73 -2.52 -11.53
C PHE A 19 32.98 -1.44 -12.33
N PRO A 20 33.25 -1.30 -13.65
CA PRO A 20 32.68 -0.23 -14.46
C PRO A 20 31.15 -0.21 -14.37
N ARG A 21 30.57 0.97 -14.06
CA ARG A 21 29.12 1.11 -13.85
C ARG A 21 28.31 0.78 -15.09
N ALA A 22 28.84 1.08 -16.28
CA ALA A 22 28.23 0.66 -17.54
C ALA A 22 28.03 -0.86 -17.58
N MET A 23 29.05 -1.66 -17.24
CA MET A 23 28.98 -3.13 -17.23
C MET A 23 28.08 -3.66 -16.10
N VAL A 24 27.97 -2.96 -14.97
CA VAL A 24 27.04 -3.33 -13.88
C VAL A 24 25.58 -3.27 -14.36
N TYR A 25 25.21 -2.19 -15.06
CA TYR A 25 23.84 -1.98 -15.51
C TYR A 25 23.50 -2.63 -16.85
N THR A 26 24.53 -3.10 -17.58
CA THR A 26 24.36 -3.78 -18.86
C THR A 26 23.66 -5.12 -18.67
N PRO A 27 22.70 -5.51 -19.53
CA PRO A 27 22.03 -6.80 -19.46
C PRO A 27 22.99 -7.99 -19.51
N ILE A 28 22.60 -9.10 -18.89
CA ILE A 28 23.38 -10.36 -18.89
C ILE A 28 23.63 -10.85 -20.33
N ALA A 29 22.68 -10.62 -21.24
CA ALA A 29 22.82 -10.96 -22.66
C ALA A 29 24.00 -10.28 -23.37
N LEU A 30 24.46 -9.13 -22.86
CA LEU A 30 25.61 -8.38 -23.35
C LEU A 30 26.82 -8.54 -22.42
N GLN A 31 26.89 -9.64 -21.66
CA GLN A 31 27.95 -9.95 -20.69
C GLN A 31 28.08 -8.92 -19.54
N GLY A 32 27.02 -8.18 -19.26
CA GLY A 32 26.93 -7.33 -18.08
C GLY A 32 26.42 -8.07 -16.84
N VAL A 33 26.40 -7.38 -15.70
CA VAL A 33 25.90 -7.94 -14.43
C VAL A 33 24.36 -7.96 -14.40
N GLY A 34 23.69 -7.14 -15.20
CA GLY A 34 22.23 -7.09 -15.29
C GLY A 34 21.53 -6.43 -14.10
N VAL A 35 22.25 -5.64 -13.29
CA VAL A 35 21.61 -4.89 -12.20
C VAL A 35 20.80 -3.75 -12.80
N SER A 36 19.52 -3.63 -12.47
CA SER A 36 18.72 -2.51 -12.94
C SER A 36 19.20 -1.19 -12.35
N HIS A 37 19.21 -0.13 -13.17
CA HIS A 37 19.58 1.20 -12.67
C HIS A 37 18.53 1.68 -11.65
N PRO A 38 18.92 2.04 -10.42
CA PRO A 38 17.98 2.30 -9.32
C PRO A 38 17.06 3.49 -9.57
N TYR A 39 17.55 4.54 -10.23
CA TYR A 39 16.68 5.64 -10.68
C TYR A 39 15.64 5.17 -11.70
N GLY A 40 16.04 4.30 -12.65
CA GLY A 40 15.09 3.75 -13.63
C GLY A 40 14.06 2.86 -12.95
N LEU A 41 14.49 2.05 -11.97
CA LEU A 41 13.61 1.20 -11.18
C LEU A 41 12.63 2.02 -10.33
N GLN A 42 13.07 3.15 -9.77
CA GLN A 42 12.20 4.08 -9.06
C GLN A 42 11.11 4.65 -9.98
N VAL A 43 11.48 5.15 -11.17
CA VAL A 43 10.51 5.67 -12.15
C VAL A 43 9.54 4.59 -12.59
N ILE A 44 10.03 3.37 -12.86
CA ILE A 44 9.18 2.21 -13.18
C ILE A 44 8.18 1.94 -12.05
N LYS A 45 8.61 2.01 -10.78
CA LYS A 45 7.71 1.82 -9.63
C LYS A 45 6.69 2.95 -9.49
N HIS A 46 7.07 4.19 -9.79
CA HIS A 46 6.13 5.30 -9.80
C HIS A 46 5.07 5.13 -10.90
N LEU A 47 5.48 4.74 -12.10
CA LEU A 47 4.57 4.45 -13.22
C LEU A 47 3.65 3.26 -12.93
N ASP A 48 4.20 2.18 -12.37
CA ASP A 48 3.40 1.02 -11.94
C ASP A 48 2.34 1.42 -10.91
N MET A 49 2.69 2.27 -9.94
CA MET A 49 1.73 2.79 -8.96
C MET A 49 0.62 3.61 -9.63
N LEU A 50 0.96 4.51 -10.56
CA LEU A 50 -0.02 5.35 -11.26
C LEU A 50 -0.96 4.53 -12.14
N LEU A 51 -0.42 3.59 -12.93
CA LEU A 51 -1.19 2.80 -13.90
C LEU A 51 -2.00 1.68 -13.24
N ARG A 52 -1.42 0.99 -12.26
CA ARG A 52 -2.06 -0.15 -11.60
C ARG A 52 -3.23 0.29 -10.72
N HIS A 53 -3.09 1.38 -9.98
CA HIS A 53 -4.14 1.80 -9.05
C HIS A 53 -5.28 2.57 -9.73
N SER A 54 -5.00 3.32 -10.79
CA SER A 54 -6.06 3.96 -11.59
C SER A 54 -6.95 2.93 -12.28
N ALA A 55 -6.36 1.85 -12.83
CA ALA A 55 -7.12 0.83 -13.54
C ALA A 55 -7.96 -0.08 -12.63
N ASN A 56 -7.55 -0.27 -11.36
CA ASN A 56 -8.13 -1.29 -10.47
C ASN A 56 -9.09 -0.72 -9.40
N ASN A 57 -9.48 0.56 -9.49
CA ASN A 57 -10.41 1.24 -8.59
C ASN A 57 -10.13 0.97 -7.09
N THR A 58 -8.85 1.03 -6.70
CA THR A 58 -8.43 0.78 -5.32
C THR A 58 -8.59 2.05 -4.47
N LYS A 59 -8.57 1.91 -3.13
CA LYS A 59 -8.51 3.08 -2.23
C LYS A 59 -7.31 3.98 -2.51
N THR A 60 -6.16 3.39 -2.88
CA THR A 60 -4.97 4.12 -3.34
C THR A 60 -5.25 4.87 -4.63
N GLY A 61 -5.98 4.27 -5.57
CA GLY A 61 -6.43 4.93 -6.80
C GLY A 61 -7.28 6.17 -6.51
N ALA A 62 -8.30 6.04 -5.64
CA ALA A 62 -9.13 7.16 -5.22
C ALA A 62 -8.30 8.28 -4.52
N PHE A 63 -7.31 7.90 -3.71
CA PHE A 63 -6.39 8.87 -3.11
C PHE A 63 -5.51 9.57 -4.17
N LEU A 64 -4.95 8.82 -5.11
CA LEU A 64 -4.15 9.36 -6.21
C LEU A 64 -4.97 10.32 -7.07
N GLU A 65 -6.19 9.93 -7.41
CA GLU A 65 -7.13 10.77 -8.15
C GLU A 65 -7.41 12.08 -7.41
N ALA A 66 -7.74 12.02 -6.11
CA ALA A 66 -7.95 13.21 -5.29
C ALA A 66 -6.69 14.10 -5.23
N VAL A 67 -5.49 13.52 -5.13
CA VAL A 67 -4.22 14.26 -5.14
C VAL A 67 -4.00 14.94 -6.48
N LEU A 68 -4.26 14.27 -7.60
CA LEU A 68 -4.09 14.82 -8.94
C LEU A 68 -5.10 15.92 -9.24
N GLN A 69 -6.38 15.73 -8.87
CA GLN A 69 -7.41 16.75 -8.96
C GLN A 69 -7.09 17.96 -8.07
N ALA A 70 -6.57 17.76 -6.86
CA ALA A 70 -6.12 18.85 -6.00
C ALA A 70 -4.95 19.63 -6.63
N HIS A 71 -4.02 18.96 -7.32
CA HIS A 71 -2.96 19.64 -8.06
C HIS A 71 -3.50 20.39 -9.28
N GLN A 72 -4.45 19.83 -10.01
CA GLN A 72 -5.12 20.51 -11.12
C GLN A 72 -5.81 21.79 -10.64
N LEU A 73 -6.53 21.73 -9.52
CA LEU A 73 -7.16 22.90 -8.92
C LEU A 73 -6.16 23.94 -8.45
N LYS A 74 -5.06 23.50 -7.83
CA LYS A 74 -4.00 24.38 -7.33
C LYS A 74 -3.25 25.06 -8.46
N THR A 75 -2.92 24.32 -9.52
CA THR A 75 -2.30 24.88 -10.73
C THR A 75 -3.27 25.75 -11.51
N GLY A 76 -4.57 25.46 -11.44
CA GLY A 76 -5.64 26.26 -12.06
C GLY A 76 -5.69 26.16 -13.58
N THR A 77 -5.07 25.13 -14.16
CA THR A 77 -5.08 24.91 -15.62
C THR A 77 -6.16 23.92 -16.04
N SER A 78 -6.51 23.94 -17.32
CA SER A 78 -7.48 23.02 -17.92
C SER A 78 -6.99 21.57 -17.99
N TYR A 79 -5.68 21.35 -17.90
CA TYR A 79 -5.05 20.04 -18.10
C TYR A 79 -4.59 19.43 -16.77
N GLY A 80 -4.57 18.10 -16.73
CA GLY A 80 -4.00 17.35 -15.61
C GLY A 80 -2.51 17.65 -15.41
N LEU A 81 -2.00 17.37 -14.22
CA LEU A 81 -0.63 17.71 -13.81
C LEU A 81 0.43 17.18 -14.79
N PHE A 82 0.25 15.97 -15.31
CA PHE A 82 1.22 15.30 -16.19
C PHE A 82 1.18 15.76 -17.64
N GLN A 83 0.10 16.43 -18.05
CA GLN A 83 -0.06 17.01 -19.39
C GLN A 83 0.44 18.45 -19.48
N GLN A 84 1.01 18.99 -18.40
CA GLN A 84 1.58 20.33 -18.36
C GLN A 84 3.10 20.30 -18.55
N ALA A 85 3.66 21.39 -19.07
CA ALA A 85 5.11 21.58 -19.16
C ALA A 85 5.72 21.86 -17.78
N TYR A 86 6.62 21.00 -17.32
CA TYR A 86 7.23 21.10 -15.98
C TYR A 86 7.93 22.44 -15.76
N SER A 87 8.66 22.93 -16.76
CA SER A 87 9.36 24.21 -16.69
C SER A 87 8.46 25.40 -16.39
N ASN A 88 7.20 25.34 -16.84
CA ASN A 88 6.30 26.50 -16.81
C ASN A 88 5.40 26.50 -15.56
N THR A 89 4.82 25.35 -15.21
CA THR A 89 3.77 25.29 -14.18
C THR A 89 4.20 24.57 -12.89
N SER A 90 5.41 23.98 -12.83
CA SER A 90 5.88 23.29 -11.61
C SER A 90 5.93 24.18 -10.38
N ILE A 91 6.19 25.48 -10.55
CA ILE A 91 6.20 26.45 -9.45
C ILE A 91 4.82 26.63 -8.79
N LEU A 92 3.74 26.32 -9.52
CA LEU A 92 2.36 26.42 -9.06
C LEU A 92 1.90 25.18 -8.28
N ALA A 93 2.54 24.05 -8.53
CA ALA A 93 2.26 22.79 -7.86
C ALA A 93 2.94 22.70 -6.48
N SER A 94 2.23 22.08 -5.53
CA SER A 94 2.75 21.76 -4.20
C SER A 94 3.87 20.72 -4.28
N ASP A 95 4.83 20.76 -3.35
CA ASP A 95 5.91 19.77 -3.27
C ASP A 95 5.39 18.44 -2.73
N THR A 96 4.96 17.58 -3.64
CA THR A 96 4.41 16.26 -3.34
C THR A 96 5.12 15.17 -4.13
N TRP A 97 4.81 13.92 -3.80
CA TRP A 97 5.24 12.77 -4.59
C TRP A 97 4.84 12.92 -6.06
N ALA A 98 3.62 13.36 -6.37
CA ALA A 98 3.15 13.54 -7.75
C ALA A 98 3.97 14.59 -8.53
N LYS A 99 4.35 15.70 -7.90
CA LYS A 99 5.22 16.71 -8.53
C LYS A 99 6.63 16.17 -8.79
N ARG A 100 7.17 15.33 -7.90
CA ARG A 100 8.47 14.67 -8.12
C ARG A 100 8.40 13.68 -9.27
N THR A 101 7.37 12.84 -9.30
CA THR A 101 7.13 11.90 -10.42
C THR A 101 7.01 12.66 -11.74
N TRP A 102 6.27 13.78 -11.77
CA TRP A 102 6.18 14.62 -12.96
C TRP A 102 7.55 15.16 -13.43
N SER A 103 8.42 15.60 -12.51
CA SER A 103 9.79 16.02 -12.85
C SER A 103 10.62 14.89 -13.47
N GLU A 104 10.48 13.68 -12.94
CA GLU A 104 11.17 12.50 -13.44
C GLU A 104 10.67 12.13 -14.85
N LEU A 105 9.36 12.15 -15.07
CA LEU A 105 8.75 11.87 -16.38
C LEU A 105 9.16 12.90 -17.45
N ASP A 106 9.19 14.19 -17.09
CA ASP A 106 9.64 15.27 -17.97
C ASP A 106 11.11 15.09 -18.39
N SER A 107 11.98 14.74 -17.43
CA SER A 107 13.40 14.48 -17.71
C SER A 107 13.66 13.31 -18.65
N LEU A 108 12.72 12.36 -18.72
CA LEU A 108 12.76 11.18 -19.60
C LEU A 108 11.90 11.35 -20.86
N SER A 109 11.25 12.51 -21.04
CA SER A 109 10.30 12.77 -22.14
C SER A 109 9.19 11.72 -22.22
N ILE A 110 8.70 11.25 -21.07
CA ILE A 110 7.58 10.30 -20.98
C ILE A 110 6.28 11.09 -20.82
N HIS A 111 5.38 10.94 -21.79
CA HIS A 111 4.05 11.55 -21.72
C HIS A 111 3.07 10.58 -21.05
N LEU A 112 2.44 11.04 -19.96
CA LEU A 112 1.40 10.33 -19.25
C LEU A 112 0.12 11.16 -19.27
N GLU A 113 -0.96 10.57 -19.75
CA GLU A 113 -2.27 11.20 -19.76
C GLU A 113 -3.09 10.74 -18.57
N PHE A 114 -3.59 11.71 -17.81
CA PHE A 114 -4.53 11.53 -16.71
C PHE A 114 -5.88 12.11 -17.12
N ASP A 115 -6.87 11.25 -17.28
CA ASP A 115 -8.25 11.64 -17.57
C ASP A 115 -8.87 12.25 -16.31
N SER A 116 -8.88 13.58 -16.25
CA SER A 116 -9.39 14.33 -15.11
C SER A 116 -10.55 15.21 -15.55
N PRO A 117 -11.51 15.50 -14.64
CA PRO A 117 -12.58 16.42 -14.97
C PRO A 117 -12.00 17.77 -15.38
N TYR A 118 -12.38 18.25 -16.56
CA TYR A 118 -12.00 19.57 -17.03
C TYR A 118 -12.59 20.64 -16.12
N LEU A 119 -11.80 21.68 -15.84
CA LEU A 119 -12.33 22.90 -15.24
C LEU A 119 -13.25 23.57 -16.27
N GLN A 120 -14.56 23.37 -16.10
CA GLN A 120 -15.56 23.88 -17.03
C GLN A 120 -15.66 25.41 -16.93
N PRO A 121 -15.51 26.15 -18.04
CA PRO A 121 -15.79 27.58 -18.06
C PRO A 121 -17.28 27.82 -17.79
N LEU A 122 -17.60 28.89 -17.05
CA LEU A 122 -18.98 29.21 -16.67
C LEU A 122 -19.79 29.82 -17.81
N ARG A 123 -19.09 30.35 -18.81
CA ARG A 123 -19.68 31.04 -19.95
C ARG A 123 -18.92 30.62 -21.20
N GLN A 124 -19.62 30.65 -22.33
CA GLN A 124 -19.00 30.40 -23.62
C GLN A 124 -17.92 31.46 -23.87
N GLY A 125 -16.69 31.01 -24.16
CA GLY A 125 -15.54 31.88 -24.41
C GLY A 125 -14.84 32.42 -23.16
N ASP A 126 -15.24 31.99 -21.95
CA ASP A 126 -14.52 32.33 -20.71
C ASP A 126 -13.14 31.67 -20.68
N GLN A 127 -12.20 32.32 -19.99
CA GLN A 127 -10.80 31.90 -19.94
C GLN A 127 -10.36 31.70 -18.49
N LEU A 128 -9.54 30.68 -18.27
CA LEU A 128 -8.90 30.45 -16.98
C LEU A 128 -7.86 31.54 -16.72
N LEU A 129 -7.88 32.10 -15.50
CA LEU A 129 -6.96 33.17 -15.09
C LEU A 129 -5.49 32.76 -15.26
N VAL A 130 -5.16 31.51 -14.97
CA VAL A 130 -3.78 31.02 -15.08
C VAL A 130 -3.29 30.99 -16.52
N ASN A 131 -4.16 30.65 -17.49
CA ASN A 131 -3.81 30.70 -18.90
C ASN A 131 -3.51 32.14 -19.34
N LEU A 132 -4.27 33.12 -18.84
CA LEU A 132 -3.99 34.54 -19.06
C LEU A 132 -2.64 34.97 -18.47
N PHE A 133 -2.32 34.53 -17.26
CA PHE A 133 -1.03 34.86 -16.62
C PHE A 133 0.17 34.23 -17.35
N ILE A 134 0.02 33.01 -17.86
CA ILE A 134 1.05 32.35 -18.65
C ILE A 134 1.24 33.08 -19.99
N ASN A 135 0.14 33.46 -20.65
CA ASN A 135 0.18 34.18 -21.93
C ASN A 135 0.74 35.60 -21.80
N SER A 136 0.64 36.23 -20.63
CA SER A 136 1.23 37.55 -20.37
C SER A 136 2.74 37.51 -20.06
N LEU A 137 3.37 36.32 -20.11
CA LEU A 137 4.81 36.11 -19.95
C LEU A 137 5.39 36.70 -18.64
N VAL A 138 4.62 36.65 -17.55
CA VAL A 138 5.09 37.07 -16.23
C VAL A 138 6.19 36.15 -15.70
N ASP A 139 7.07 36.68 -14.85
CA ASP A 139 8.10 35.88 -14.19
C ASP A 139 7.50 34.83 -13.25
N GLN A 140 8.24 33.76 -12.97
CA GLN A 140 7.75 32.63 -12.18
C GLN A 140 7.33 33.01 -10.75
N LEU A 141 7.96 34.03 -10.16
CA LEU A 141 7.62 34.48 -8.81
C LEU A 141 6.29 35.25 -8.83
N THR A 142 6.12 36.17 -9.77
CA THR A 142 4.83 36.87 -9.98
C THR A 142 3.72 35.88 -10.33
N LEU A 143 3.98 34.88 -11.19
CA LEU A 143 3.02 33.84 -11.51
C LEU A 143 2.57 33.06 -10.26
N LYS A 144 3.50 32.77 -9.36
CA LYS A 144 3.20 32.13 -8.07
C LYS A 144 2.33 33.01 -7.18
N TRP A 145 2.64 34.31 -7.07
CA TRP A 145 1.85 35.28 -6.31
C TRP A 145 0.44 35.44 -6.88
N LEU A 146 0.31 35.59 -8.20
CA LEU A 146 -0.98 35.68 -8.89
C LEU A 146 -1.83 34.42 -8.64
N ASN A 147 -1.21 33.23 -8.69
CA ASN A 147 -1.91 31.99 -8.37
C ASN A 147 -2.33 31.91 -6.90
N TRP A 148 -1.56 32.47 -5.97
CA TRP A 148 -1.97 32.57 -4.57
C TRP A 148 -3.15 33.54 -4.37
N CYS A 149 -3.13 34.70 -5.02
CA CYS A 149 -4.27 35.63 -5.03
C CYS A 149 -5.53 34.96 -5.60
N ARG A 150 -5.36 34.23 -6.71
CA ARG A 150 -6.41 33.44 -7.35
C ARG A 150 -7.03 32.42 -6.37
N ILE A 151 -6.19 31.58 -5.75
CA ILE A 151 -6.62 30.57 -4.76
C ILE A 151 -7.29 31.25 -3.56
N PHE A 152 -6.77 32.38 -3.09
CA PHE A 152 -7.33 33.11 -1.96
C PHE A 152 -8.71 33.69 -2.24
N LEU A 153 -8.93 34.20 -3.46
CA LEU A 153 -10.21 34.74 -3.92
C LEU A 153 -11.22 33.66 -4.37
N HIS A 154 -10.79 32.39 -4.46
CA HIS A 154 -11.59 31.30 -5.02
C HIS A 154 -12.03 31.54 -6.48
N ALA A 155 -11.23 32.30 -7.23
CA ALA A 155 -11.49 32.60 -8.64
C ALA A 155 -10.78 31.58 -9.55
N ALA A 156 -11.46 30.94 -10.48
CA ALA A 156 -10.83 30.07 -11.48
C ALA A 156 -10.84 30.72 -12.86
N ASN A 157 -11.96 31.33 -13.21
CA ASN A 157 -12.22 31.94 -14.50
C ASN A 157 -12.10 33.47 -14.44
N LEU A 158 -11.92 34.10 -15.59
CA LEU A 158 -11.88 35.55 -15.70
C LEU A 158 -13.20 36.18 -15.24
N SER A 159 -14.34 35.55 -15.54
CA SER A 159 -15.66 36.03 -15.11
C SER A 159 -15.86 36.12 -13.59
N ASP A 160 -15.01 35.47 -12.79
CA ASP A 160 -15.10 35.46 -11.32
C ASP A 160 -14.61 36.77 -10.68
N ILE A 161 -13.79 37.53 -11.40
CA ILE A 161 -13.21 38.77 -10.90
C ILE A 161 -13.74 40.01 -11.61
N LEU A 162 -14.46 39.84 -12.72
CA LEU A 162 -15.00 40.93 -13.53
C LEU A 162 -16.41 41.36 -13.11
N ASN A 163 -16.77 42.59 -13.44
CA ASN A 163 -18.15 43.07 -13.35
C ASN A 163 -19.08 42.32 -14.32
N ALA A 164 -20.39 42.50 -14.18
CA ALA A 164 -21.40 41.86 -15.03
C ALA A 164 -21.22 42.16 -16.53
N GLU A 165 -20.64 43.33 -16.85
CA GLU A 165 -20.36 43.79 -18.22
C GLU A 165 -19.03 43.26 -18.79
N GLY A 166 -18.15 42.68 -17.97
CA GLY A 166 -16.83 42.21 -18.39
C GLY A 166 -15.80 43.32 -18.68
N THR A 167 -16.07 44.57 -18.30
CA THR A 167 -15.26 45.74 -18.65
C THR A 167 -14.19 46.08 -17.62
N ALA A 168 -14.39 45.71 -16.35
CA ALA A 168 -13.47 46.04 -15.26
C ALA A 168 -13.42 44.96 -14.17
N ILE A 169 -12.28 44.86 -13.49
CA ILE A 169 -12.12 44.05 -12.29
C ILE A 169 -12.98 44.65 -11.18
N THR A 170 -13.75 43.82 -10.48
CA THR A 170 -14.59 44.26 -9.37
C THR A 170 -13.76 44.86 -8.24
N LEU A 171 -14.29 45.90 -7.59
CA LEU A 171 -13.62 46.55 -6.46
C LEU A 171 -13.38 45.57 -5.29
N GLN A 172 -14.25 44.57 -5.13
CA GLN A 172 -14.10 43.52 -4.13
C GLN A 172 -12.88 42.65 -4.41
N ALA A 173 -12.76 42.10 -5.63
CA ALA A 173 -11.61 41.29 -6.03
C ALA A 173 -10.30 42.12 -5.95
N TRP A 174 -10.33 43.39 -6.38
CA TRP A 174 -9.17 44.28 -6.27
C TRP A 174 -8.71 44.53 -4.84
N LYS A 175 -9.65 44.63 -3.89
CA LYS A 175 -9.36 44.80 -2.46
C LYS A 175 -9.05 43.48 -1.73
N GLY A 176 -9.05 42.34 -2.43
CA GLY A 176 -8.84 41.03 -1.81
C GLY A 176 -10.05 40.53 -1.00
N ILE A 177 -11.26 41.02 -1.28
CA ILE A 177 -12.48 40.56 -0.63
C ILE A 177 -13.08 39.44 -1.47
N ARG A 178 -13.38 38.30 -0.85
CA ARG A 178 -13.97 37.15 -1.53
C ARG A 178 -15.40 37.49 -2.00
N PRO A 179 -15.70 37.34 -3.30
CA PRO A 179 -17.06 37.52 -3.78
C PRO A 179 -17.98 36.41 -3.25
N GLU A 180 -19.16 36.75 -2.75
CA GLU A 180 -20.13 35.77 -2.20
C GLU A 180 -20.54 34.71 -3.23
N HIS A 181 -20.68 35.11 -4.50
CA HIS A 181 -21.02 34.22 -5.61
C HIS A 181 -19.91 33.22 -5.98
N CYS A 182 -18.71 33.37 -5.43
CA CYS A 182 -17.62 32.38 -5.53
C CYS A 182 -17.66 31.36 -4.37
N ALA A 183 -18.36 31.66 -3.27
CA ALA A 183 -18.47 30.79 -2.09
C ALA A 183 -19.57 29.72 -2.23
N ASP A 184 -20.67 30.03 -2.93
CA ASP A 184 -21.82 29.13 -3.16
C ASP A 184 -21.62 28.14 -4.32
N ARG A 185 -20.46 28.17 -4.98
CA ARG A 185 -20.19 27.28 -6.09
C ARG A 185 -19.86 25.90 -5.56
N SER A 186 -20.68 24.95 -5.99
CA SER A 186 -20.71 23.57 -5.52
C SER A 186 -19.30 23.01 -5.33
N PRO A 187 -19.10 22.19 -4.28
CA PRO A 187 -17.85 21.47 -4.13
C PRO A 187 -17.41 20.82 -5.45
N LEU A 188 -16.13 20.95 -5.81
CA LEU A 188 -15.52 20.58 -7.09
C LEU A 188 -15.49 19.05 -7.32
N GLY A 189 -16.66 18.41 -7.25
CA GLY A 189 -16.84 16.97 -7.13
C GLY A 189 -17.36 16.58 -5.74
N PRO A 190 -17.77 15.31 -5.56
CA PRO A 190 -18.03 14.78 -4.24
C PRO A 190 -16.71 14.78 -3.48
N TRP A 191 -16.43 15.81 -2.68
CA TRP A 191 -15.34 15.70 -1.71
C TRP A 191 -15.67 14.46 -0.90
N HIS A 192 -14.74 13.50 -0.89
CA HIS A 192 -14.79 12.47 0.12
C HIS A 192 -14.88 13.20 1.46
N SER A 193 -16.01 13.06 2.13
CA SER A 193 -16.18 13.56 3.49
C SER A 193 -14.98 13.07 4.27
N VAL A 194 -14.09 13.99 4.66
CA VAL A 194 -12.89 13.65 5.42
C VAL A 194 -13.40 12.88 6.61
N ASN A 195 -13.04 11.61 6.68
CA ASN A 195 -13.65 10.69 7.61
C ASN A 195 -13.45 11.29 9.01
N LEU A 196 -14.56 11.62 9.70
CA LEU A 196 -14.54 12.12 11.08
C LEU A 196 -13.91 11.08 12.03
N THR A 197 -13.63 9.87 11.54
CA THR A 197 -12.92 8.77 12.20
C THR A 197 -11.39 8.90 12.11
N TRP A 198 -10.81 10.10 12.09
CA TRP A 198 -9.34 10.22 12.09
C TRP A 198 -8.79 9.64 13.39
N LYS A 199 -8.09 8.51 13.30
CA LYS A 199 -7.75 7.72 14.49
C LYS A 199 -6.52 8.18 15.24
N TRP A 200 -5.66 9.02 14.66
CA TRP A 200 -4.32 9.25 15.20
C TRP A 200 -4.02 10.73 15.43
N GLN A 201 -3.65 11.09 16.65
CA GLN A 201 -3.17 12.44 16.98
C GLN A 201 -1.85 12.38 17.75
N TYR A 202 -1.04 13.42 17.66
CA TYR A 202 0.25 13.51 18.35
C TYR A 202 0.35 14.86 19.04
N SER A 203 0.70 14.86 20.33
CA SER A 203 0.98 16.09 21.08
C SER A 203 2.49 16.35 21.10
N PRO A 204 2.97 17.47 20.53
CA PRO A 204 4.38 17.84 20.60
C PRO A 204 4.86 18.16 22.02
N SER A 205 3.99 18.71 22.89
CA SER A 205 4.37 19.09 24.26
C SER A 205 4.58 17.89 25.17
N THR A 206 3.70 16.89 25.11
CA THR A 206 3.82 15.67 25.93
C THR A 206 4.59 14.55 25.24
N ASN A 207 4.92 14.73 23.95
CA ASN A 207 5.60 13.74 23.12
C ASN A 207 4.84 12.40 23.05
N THR A 208 3.51 12.44 23.06
CA THR A 208 2.62 11.26 23.16
C THR A 208 1.80 11.10 21.88
N LEU A 209 1.64 9.86 21.41
CA LEU A 209 0.75 9.50 20.31
C LEU A 209 -0.60 9.01 20.87
N PHE A 210 -1.71 9.51 20.34
CA PHE A 210 -3.06 9.17 20.75
C PHE A 210 -3.81 8.40 19.65
N HIS A 211 -4.41 7.27 20.01
CA HIS A 211 -5.28 6.46 19.15
C HIS A 211 -6.75 6.61 19.55
N HIS A 212 -7.65 6.84 18.60
CA HIS A 212 -9.09 6.98 18.82
C HIS A 212 -9.80 5.63 18.65
N GLU A 213 -10.31 5.08 19.75
CA GLU A 213 -11.18 3.90 19.76
C GLU A 213 -12.51 4.25 20.41
N GLY A 214 -13.61 4.12 19.67
CA GLY A 214 -14.94 4.48 20.19
C GLY A 214 -15.05 5.96 20.55
N GLN A 215 -15.16 6.27 21.84
CA GLN A 215 -15.22 7.64 22.40
C GLN A 215 -13.98 8.02 23.22
N ILE A 216 -12.94 7.20 23.24
CA ILE A 216 -11.75 7.40 24.08
C ILE A 216 -10.48 7.59 23.25
N TRP A 217 -9.55 8.37 23.81
CA TRP A 217 -8.22 8.58 23.27
C TRP A 217 -7.20 7.80 24.11
N ILE A 218 -6.51 6.85 23.47
CA ILE A 218 -5.54 5.98 24.12
C ILE A 218 -4.14 6.57 23.88
N PRO A 219 -3.42 7.01 24.94
CA PRO A 219 -2.05 7.52 24.82
C PRO A 219 -1.03 6.38 24.66
N SER A 220 0.03 6.66 23.90
CA SER A 220 1.19 5.80 23.69
C SER A 220 2.47 6.63 23.72
N GLU A 221 3.40 6.23 24.57
CA GLU A 221 4.69 6.89 24.72
C GLU A 221 5.75 6.28 23.78
N PRO A 222 6.71 7.08 23.30
CA PRO A 222 7.72 6.61 22.37
C PRO A 222 8.75 5.72 23.06
N THR A 223 9.10 4.60 22.43
CA THR A 223 10.07 3.62 22.95
C THR A 223 11.50 4.18 23.03
N SER A 224 11.81 5.19 22.20
CA SER A 224 13.10 5.87 22.21
C SER A 224 12.91 7.37 21.99
N SER A 225 13.49 8.20 22.85
CA SER A 225 13.45 9.66 22.73
C SER A 225 14.43 10.23 21.69
N THR A 226 15.42 9.43 21.26
CA THR A 226 16.60 9.87 20.49
C THR A 226 16.54 9.60 18.99
N SER A 227 15.54 8.88 18.48
CA SER A 227 15.41 8.55 17.05
C SER A 227 14.69 9.67 16.26
N ARG A 228 15.15 9.95 15.02
CA ARG A 228 14.44 10.80 14.04
C ARG A 228 13.09 10.22 13.60
N GLN A 229 12.89 8.91 13.76
CA GLN A 229 11.63 8.21 13.56
C GLN A 229 11.18 7.60 14.90
N ARG A 230 10.20 8.23 15.55
CA ARG A 230 9.68 7.75 16.84
C ARG A 230 8.87 6.47 16.63
N THR A 231 9.16 5.45 17.44
CA THR A 231 8.41 4.19 17.48
C THR A 231 7.52 4.20 18.71
N PHE A 232 6.27 3.76 18.56
CA PHE A 232 5.23 3.80 19.59
C PHE A 232 4.59 2.40 19.71
N TYR A 233 4.32 1.94 20.93
CA TYR A 233 3.60 0.69 21.17
C TYR A 233 2.21 0.98 21.73
N LEU A 234 1.19 0.39 21.11
CA LEU A 234 -0.16 0.44 21.66
C LEU A 234 -0.28 -0.57 22.81
N PRO A 235 -0.69 -0.12 24.02
CA PRO A 235 -0.90 -1.04 25.13
C PRO A 235 -2.07 -1.99 24.84
N ARG A 236 -1.89 -3.29 25.17
CA ARG A 236 -2.94 -4.33 25.02
C ARG A 236 -4.03 -4.26 26.10
N GLN A 237 -3.83 -3.47 27.17
CA GLN A 237 -4.75 -3.29 28.29
C GLN A 237 -4.91 -1.80 28.61
N PHE A 238 -6.13 -1.35 28.87
CA PHE A 238 -6.45 0.05 29.15
C PHE A 238 -6.83 0.21 30.63
N ASN A 239 -6.25 1.22 31.29
CA ASN A 239 -6.81 1.74 32.53
C ASN A 239 -8.03 2.61 32.20
N LEU A 240 -9.07 2.57 33.03
CA LEU A 240 -10.29 3.36 32.85
C LEU A 240 -10.08 4.88 33.06
N ASP A 241 -8.97 5.27 33.70
CA ASP A 241 -8.58 6.66 33.91
C ASP A 241 -7.66 7.15 32.78
N LEU A 242 -8.25 7.47 31.62
CA LEU A 242 -7.51 8.04 30.48
C LEU A 242 -7.51 9.57 30.52
N PRO A 243 -6.36 10.23 30.31
CA PRO A 243 -6.31 11.69 30.24
C PRO A 243 -7.04 12.20 28.97
N PRO A 244 -7.72 13.36 29.05
CA PRO A 244 -8.32 13.98 27.88
C PRO A 244 -7.24 14.41 26.88
N LEU A 245 -7.62 14.44 25.61
CA LEU A 245 -6.74 14.84 24.51
C LEU A 245 -6.19 16.27 24.75
N PRO A 246 -4.85 16.46 24.71
CA PRO A 246 -4.24 17.78 24.85
C PRO A 246 -4.70 18.77 23.76
N ALA A 247 -4.81 20.05 24.10
CA ALA A 247 -5.24 21.10 23.15
C ALA A 247 -4.25 21.34 22.00
N ASP A 248 -2.99 20.94 22.17
CA ASP A 248 -1.93 21.03 21.15
C ASP A 248 -1.82 19.77 20.28
N ALA A 249 -2.71 18.79 20.47
CA ALA A 249 -2.71 17.56 19.69
C ALA A 249 -3.02 17.85 18.21
N VAL A 250 -2.11 17.43 17.34
CA VAL A 250 -2.23 17.57 15.89
C VAL A 250 -2.45 16.21 15.25
N ARG A 251 -3.14 16.17 14.10
CA ARG A 251 -3.35 14.93 13.34
C ARG A 251 -2.01 14.30 12.96
N ALA A 252 -1.84 13.04 13.32
CA ALA A 252 -0.64 12.27 13.01
C ALA A 252 -0.95 11.22 11.93
N SER A 253 -0.01 11.03 11.00
CA SER A 253 -0.02 9.87 10.10
C SER A 253 0.94 8.83 10.67
N VAL A 254 0.43 7.63 10.93
CA VAL A 254 1.23 6.52 11.47
C VAL A 254 1.49 5.52 10.36
N SER A 255 2.75 5.33 9.99
CA SER A 255 3.18 4.22 9.16
C SER A 255 3.41 3.01 10.06
N VAL A 256 2.44 2.09 10.07
CA VAL A 256 2.63 0.76 10.63
C VAL A 256 3.61 0.06 9.70
N PHE A 257 4.80 -0.28 10.18
CA PHE A 257 5.65 -1.20 9.43
C PHE A 257 4.99 -2.57 9.54
N PRO A 258 4.44 -3.16 8.47
CA PRO A 258 4.38 -4.60 8.45
C PRO A 258 5.83 -5.07 8.59
N SER A 259 6.06 -5.92 9.58
CA SER A 259 7.17 -6.88 9.65
C SER A 259 7.82 -7.08 8.28
N ARG A 260 9.13 -6.84 8.22
CA ARG A 260 10.00 -6.92 7.03
C ARG A 260 9.71 -8.21 6.22
N LEU A 261 8.87 -8.12 5.19
CA LEU A 261 8.58 -9.26 4.29
C LEU A 261 8.32 -8.85 2.83
N ALA A 262 8.68 -7.61 2.44
CA ALA A 262 8.40 -7.09 1.09
C ALA A 262 9.59 -7.10 0.11
N GLU A 263 10.73 -7.71 0.45
CA GLU A 263 11.87 -7.81 -0.48
C GLU A 263 12.51 -9.21 -0.46
N SER A 264 11.76 -10.21 -0.94
CA SER A 264 12.31 -11.37 -1.66
C SER A 264 11.17 -12.33 -2.02
N GLY A 265 10.88 -12.44 -3.31
CA GLY A 265 9.91 -13.39 -3.82
C GLY A 265 9.61 -13.10 -5.27
N SER A 266 9.96 -14.03 -6.16
CA SER A 266 9.70 -14.02 -7.60
C SER A 266 8.20 -14.05 -7.97
N HIS A 267 7.31 -13.84 -7.00
CA HIS A 267 5.87 -13.95 -7.13
C HIS A 267 5.27 -12.57 -6.82
N GLY A 268 4.63 -11.95 -7.82
CA GLY A 268 4.17 -10.55 -7.79
C GLY A 268 3.02 -10.23 -6.81
N TRP A 269 2.81 -11.06 -5.79
CA TRP A 269 1.78 -10.92 -4.76
C TRP A 269 2.29 -11.43 -3.40
N VAL A 270 1.99 -10.69 -2.33
CA VAL A 270 2.36 -10.99 -0.94
C VAL A 270 1.13 -10.76 -0.03
N PRO A 271 0.94 -11.54 1.05
CA PRO A 271 -0.16 -11.31 1.99
C PRO A 271 -0.13 -9.91 2.62
N GLU A 272 -1.31 -9.36 2.92
CA GLU A 272 -1.47 -7.97 3.39
C GLU A 272 -0.94 -7.75 4.81
N VAL A 273 -1.19 -8.70 5.71
CA VAL A 273 -0.77 -8.62 7.12
C VAL A 273 -0.18 -9.96 7.55
N ILE A 274 1.05 -9.90 8.08
CA ILE A 274 1.75 -11.05 8.67
C ILE A 274 2.22 -10.62 10.06
N THR A 275 1.78 -11.27 11.13
CA THR A 275 2.22 -10.96 12.50
C THR A 275 2.76 -12.20 13.18
N ILE A 276 3.92 -12.07 13.82
CA ILE A 276 4.56 -13.16 14.56
C ILE A 276 4.27 -12.93 16.04
N GLU A 277 3.70 -13.92 16.71
CA GLU A 277 3.55 -13.97 18.16
C GLU A 277 4.46 -15.07 18.69
N GLY A 278 5.39 -14.70 19.58
CA GLY A 278 6.38 -15.63 20.12
C GLY A 278 7.79 -15.43 19.55
N SER A 279 8.59 -16.49 19.57
CA SER A 279 10.00 -16.51 19.17
C SER A 279 10.21 -16.99 17.73
N GLU A 280 10.87 -16.17 16.91
CA GLU A 280 11.26 -16.52 15.54
C GLU A 280 12.19 -17.74 15.50
N ASP A 281 13.10 -17.87 16.47
CA ASP A 281 14.05 -18.98 16.54
C ASP A 281 13.33 -20.31 16.77
N CYS A 282 12.30 -20.34 17.64
CA CYS A 282 11.52 -21.54 17.90
C CYS A 282 10.74 -21.99 16.66
N LEU A 283 10.18 -21.06 15.90
CA LEU A 283 9.49 -21.34 14.63
C LEU A 283 10.44 -21.94 13.59
N VAL A 284 11.68 -21.43 13.50
CA VAL A 284 12.71 -21.99 12.61
C VAL A 284 13.16 -23.37 13.08
N GLN A 285 13.32 -23.58 14.39
CA GLN A 285 13.65 -24.91 14.93
C GLN A 285 12.54 -25.93 14.69
N ALA A 286 11.27 -25.55 14.86
CA ALA A 286 10.13 -26.39 14.55
C ALA A 286 10.04 -26.72 13.05
N LEU A 287 10.36 -25.75 12.19
CA LEU A 287 10.49 -25.99 10.74
C LEU A 287 11.58 -27.02 10.45
N LEU A 288 12.77 -26.90 11.06
CA LEU A 288 13.88 -27.83 10.87
C LEU A 288 13.59 -29.23 11.43
N ALA A 289 12.85 -29.32 12.54
CA ALA A 289 12.41 -30.57 13.15
C ALA A 289 11.26 -31.25 12.39
N GLY A 290 10.59 -30.53 11.50
CA GLY A 290 9.46 -31.03 10.72
C GLY A 290 8.15 -31.16 11.51
N THR A 291 8.01 -30.40 12.60
CA THR A 291 6.84 -30.41 13.51
C THR A 291 5.91 -29.21 13.30
N LEU A 292 6.21 -28.35 12.33
CA LEU A 292 5.43 -27.15 12.04
C LEU A 292 4.12 -27.49 11.32
N CYS A 293 3.03 -26.86 11.76
CA CYS A 293 1.70 -27.02 11.16
C CYS A 293 1.19 -25.67 10.62
N ALA A 294 0.59 -25.68 9.44
CA ALA A 294 -0.01 -24.51 8.80
C ALA A 294 -1.49 -24.75 8.56
N VAL A 295 -2.35 -24.01 9.25
CA VAL A 295 -3.82 -24.11 9.14
C VAL A 295 -4.35 -22.89 8.42
N SER A 296 -5.16 -23.08 7.37
CA SER A 296 -5.80 -21.98 6.63
C SER A 296 -7.31 -22.09 6.59
N ASP A 297 -7.98 -20.96 6.71
CA ASP A 297 -9.42 -20.78 6.60
C ASP A 297 -9.74 -19.63 5.62
N GLY A 298 -10.76 -19.82 4.80
CA GLY A 298 -11.20 -18.87 3.79
C GLY A 298 -12.68 -18.53 3.98
N SER A 299 -12.99 -17.25 4.13
CA SER A 299 -14.37 -16.78 4.25
C SER A 299 -14.79 -15.94 3.05
N TYR A 300 -16.03 -16.08 2.61
CA TYR A 300 -16.58 -15.32 1.50
C TYR A 300 -17.95 -14.74 1.88
N LYS A 301 -18.05 -13.40 1.87
CA LYS A 301 -19.30 -12.69 2.17
C LYS A 301 -19.41 -11.44 1.30
N ALA A 302 -20.62 -11.15 0.80
CA ALA A 302 -20.93 -9.94 0.05
C ALA A 302 -19.98 -9.66 -1.13
N LYS A 303 -19.62 -10.68 -1.91
CA LYS A 303 -18.67 -10.60 -3.05
C LYS A 303 -17.24 -10.20 -2.66
N VAL A 304 -16.88 -10.35 -1.39
CA VAL A 304 -15.51 -10.15 -0.90
C VAL A 304 -15.04 -11.43 -0.24
N GLY A 305 -13.91 -11.95 -0.71
CA GLY A 305 -13.20 -13.08 -0.09
C GLY A 305 -12.12 -12.59 0.86
N THR A 306 -12.00 -13.23 2.02
CA THR A 306 -10.92 -13.02 2.99
C THR A 306 -10.33 -14.37 3.38
N ALA A 307 -9.03 -14.42 3.61
CA ALA A 307 -8.35 -15.61 4.05
C ALA A 307 -7.53 -15.32 5.31
N CYS A 308 -7.52 -16.29 6.21
CA CYS A 308 -6.72 -16.31 7.41
C CYS A 308 -5.88 -17.59 7.41
N ALA A 309 -4.63 -17.50 7.80
CA ALA A 309 -3.79 -18.67 8.02
C ALA A 309 -2.91 -18.50 9.25
N HIS A 310 -2.62 -19.62 9.89
CA HIS A 310 -1.79 -19.72 11.08
C HIS A 310 -0.70 -20.74 10.82
N ILE A 311 0.56 -20.35 10.99
CA ILE A 311 1.69 -21.28 11.01
C ILE A 311 2.15 -21.39 12.45
N LEU A 312 2.09 -22.58 13.05
CA LEU A 312 2.21 -22.78 14.48
C LEU A 312 3.09 -23.97 14.82
N THR A 313 3.72 -23.89 15.98
CA THR A 313 4.43 -25.00 16.63
C THR A 313 3.43 -25.98 17.24
N GLU A 314 3.86 -27.23 17.49
CA GLU A 314 3.01 -28.30 18.07
C GLU A 314 2.39 -27.91 19.43
N ASP A 315 3.14 -27.15 20.23
CA ASP A 315 2.72 -26.63 21.54
C ASP A 315 1.89 -25.34 21.46
N ARG A 316 1.71 -24.76 20.27
CA ARG A 316 0.96 -23.52 19.97
C ARG A 316 1.46 -22.30 20.75
N SER A 317 2.71 -22.34 21.20
CA SER A 317 3.35 -21.23 21.92
C SER A 317 3.76 -20.12 20.97
N ASP A 318 4.23 -20.47 19.77
CA ASP A 318 4.70 -19.55 18.75
C ASP A 318 3.87 -19.68 17.47
N ILE A 319 3.36 -18.56 16.96
CA ILE A 319 2.39 -18.51 15.87
C ILE A 319 2.70 -17.37 14.89
N ILE A 320 2.70 -17.66 13.60
CA ILE A 320 2.64 -16.68 12.52
C ILE A 320 1.19 -16.57 12.05
N TRP A 321 0.60 -15.40 12.28
CA TRP A 321 -0.73 -15.06 11.80
C TRP A 321 -0.63 -14.38 10.44
N ILE A 322 -1.43 -14.84 9.50
CA ILE A 322 -1.49 -14.32 8.14
C ILE A 322 -2.93 -13.97 7.87
N THR A 323 -3.20 -12.71 7.51
CA THR A 323 -4.52 -12.30 7.02
C THR A 323 -4.38 -11.58 5.70
N CYS A 324 -5.26 -11.90 4.77
CA CYS A 324 -5.25 -11.26 3.46
C CYS A 324 -6.63 -11.21 2.84
N GLN A 325 -6.88 -10.14 2.08
CA GLN A 325 -8.03 -10.07 1.20
C GLN A 325 -7.74 -10.87 -0.08
N THR A 326 -8.72 -11.64 -0.54
CA THR A 326 -8.60 -12.47 -1.75
C THR A 326 -8.48 -11.56 -2.98
N PRO A 327 -7.38 -11.60 -3.76
CA PRO A 327 -7.23 -10.80 -4.96
C PRO A 327 -8.12 -11.31 -6.11
N GLY A 328 -8.63 -10.39 -6.93
CA GLY A 328 -9.45 -10.72 -8.11
C GLY A 328 -10.66 -9.78 -8.25
N LYS A 329 -11.34 -9.83 -9.40
CA LYS A 329 -12.58 -9.06 -9.63
C LYS A 329 -13.70 -9.62 -8.76
N PHE A 330 -14.72 -8.81 -8.48
CA PHE A 330 -15.90 -9.22 -7.70
C PHE A 330 -16.61 -10.46 -8.26
N GLU A 331 -16.48 -10.72 -9.55
CA GLU A 331 -17.08 -11.87 -10.26
C GLU A 331 -16.29 -13.17 -10.06
N ASP A 332 -14.99 -13.06 -9.76
CA ASP A 332 -14.08 -14.20 -9.59
C ASP A 332 -14.07 -14.73 -8.14
N GLN A 333 -14.58 -13.93 -7.20
CA GLN A 333 -14.54 -14.21 -5.77
C GLN A 333 -15.46 -15.39 -5.40
N SER A 334 -14.93 -16.31 -4.60
CA SER A 334 -15.68 -17.47 -4.09
C SER A 334 -15.07 -17.98 -2.78
N SER A 335 -15.81 -18.82 -2.04
CA SER A 335 -15.29 -19.51 -0.84
C SER A 335 -14.02 -20.27 -1.16
N THR A 336 -14.05 -21.11 -2.19
CA THR A 336 -12.91 -21.91 -2.63
C THR A 336 -11.72 -21.05 -3.09
N ARG A 337 -11.97 -19.88 -3.70
CA ARG A 337 -10.89 -18.93 -4.03
C ARG A 337 -10.22 -18.40 -2.76
N SER A 338 -11.02 -18.07 -1.76
CA SER A 338 -10.53 -17.56 -0.47
C SER A 338 -9.72 -18.61 0.29
N GLU A 339 -10.20 -19.87 0.29
CA GLU A 339 -9.46 -21.02 0.85
C GLU A 339 -8.13 -21.26 0.12
N LEU A 340 -8.13 -21.23 -1.22
CA LEU A 340 -6.90 -21.36 -2.02
C LEU A 340 -5.90 -20.23 -1.73
N ILE A 341 -6.37 -19.00 -1.52
CA ILE A 341 -5.50 -17.88 -1.14
C ILE A 341 -4.89 -18.09 0.24
N GLY A 342 -5.63 -18.63 1.21
CA GLY A 342 -5.08 -19.00 2.52
C GLY A 342 -3.92 -20.00 2.38
N LEU A 343 -4.11 -21.05 1.57
CA LEU A 343 -3.05 -22.03 1.28
C LEU A 343 -1.84 -21.39 0.57
N MET A 344 -2.09 -20.57 -0.44
CA MET A 344 -1.02 -19.87 -1.18
C MET A 344 -0.23 -18.94 -0.26
N ALA A 345 -0.90 -18.19 0.61
CA ALA A 345 -0.28 -17.27 1.56
C ALA A 345 0.64 -18.02 2.54
N SER A 346 0.18 -19.14 3.09
CA SER A 346 1.00 -20.02 3.94
C SER A 346 2.24 -20.54 3.21
N LEU A 347 2.10 -20.99 1.96
CA LEU A 347 3.22 -21.51 1.16
C LEU A 347 4.28 -20.44 0.86
N LEU A 348 3.87 -19.20 0.58
CA LEU A 348 4.80 -18.09 0.36
C LEU A 348 5.59 -17.75 1.63
N VAL A 349 4.95 -17.81 2.80
CA VAL A 349 5.65 -17.60 4.09
C VAL A 349 6.59 -18.77 4.39
N LEU A 350 6.19 -20.01 4.13
CA LEU A 350 7.06 -21.18 4.27
C LEU A 350 8.24 -21.13 3.30
N GLU A 351 8.05 -20.62 2.08
CA GLU A 351 9.14 -20.38 1.13
C GLU A 351 10.15 -19.38 1.69
N TRP A 352 9.66 -18.28 2.24
CA TRP A 352 10.50 -17.29 2.89
C TRP A 352 11.26 -17.88 4.09
N MET A 353 10.58 -18.61 4.99
CA MET A 353 11.23 -19.28 6.12
C MET A 353 12.29 -20.27 5.65
N SER A 354 12.04 -20.99 4.56
CA SER A 354 13.00 -21.92 3.96
C SER A 354 14.24 -21.22 3.43
N GLN A 355 14.10 -20.00 2.91
CA GLN A 355 15.22 -19.18 2.45
C GLN A 355 16.04 -18.64 3.64
N VAL A 356 15.36 -18.15 4.68
CA VAL A 356 16.00 -17.67 5.92
C VAL A 356 16.78 -18.79 6.61
N ALA A 357 16.18 -19.98 6.71
CA ALA A 357 16.81 -21.17 7.29
C ALA A 357 17.82 -21.86 6.36
N GLN A 358 18.01 -21.35 5.13
CA GLN A 358 18.91 -21.92 4.11
C GLN A 358 18.70 -23.41 3.83
N LEU A 359 17.43 -23.86 3.82
CA LEU A 359 17.07 -25.30 3.74
C LEU A 359 17.63 -26.01 2.50
N LYS A 360 17.92 -25.28 1.43
CA LYS A 360 18.56 -25.81 0.20
C LYS A 360 19.95 -26.43 0.45
N LEU A 361 20.58 -26.14 1.58
CA LEU A 361 21.89 -26.68 1.97
C LEU A 361 21.80 -27.98 2.77
N PHE A 362 20.60 -28.39 3.23
CA PHE A 362 20.41 -29.57 4.06
C PHE A 362 20.14 -30.81 3.21
N ALA A 363 20.69 -31.95 3.63
CA ALA A 363 20.56 -33.23 2.92
C ALA A 363 19.15 -33.85 3.01
N SER A 364 18.42 -33.57 4.09
CA SER A 364 17.03 -34.01 4.30
C SER A 364 16.12 -32.80 4.34
N GLN A 365 15.05 -32.83 3.56
CA GLN A 365 14.05 -31.76 3.56
C GLN A 365 13.04 -32.00 4.68
N PRO A 366 12.75 -31.00 5.53
CA PRO A 366 11.78 -31.15 6.59
C PRO A 366 10.35 -31.21 6.04
N SER A 367 9.48 -31.85 6.80
CA SER A 367 8.05 -31.95 6.48
C SER A 367 7.24 -30.85 7.17
N VAL A 368 6.20 -30.36 6.51
CA VAL A 368 5.22 -29.42 7.09
C VAL A 368 3.82 -29.92 6.79
N GLU A 369 2.96 -29.93 7.80
CA GLU A 369 1.56 -30.30 7.64
C GLU A 369 0.73 -29.05 7.30
N MET A 370 -0.07 -29.12 6.23
CA MET A 370 -0.99 -28.07 5.81
C MET A 370 -2.43 -28.54 5.94
N ALA A 371 -3.21 -27.79 6.71
CA ALA A 371 -4.58 -28.12 7.03
C ALA A 371 -5.56 -27.06 6.51
N CYS A 372 -6.65 -27.51 5.89
CA CYS A 372 -7.74 -26.64 5.42
C CYS A 372 -9.07 -27.40 5.46
N ASP A 373 -10.18 -26.69 5.63
CA ASP A 373 -11.53 -27.25 5.64
C ASP A 373 -12.16 -27.38 4.25
N GLY A 374 -11.64 -26.62 3.29
CA GLY A 374 -11.95 -26.71 1.87
C GLY A 374 -11.37 -27.95 1.19
N LEU A 375 -12.16 -29.03 1.07
CA LEU A 375 -11.69 -30.27 0.41
C LEU A 375 -11.29 -30.02 -1.06
N ILE A 376 -12.05 -29.18 -1.78
CA ILE A 376 -11.75 -28.81 -3.18
C ILE A 376 -10.45 -27.99 -3.26
N ALA A 377 -10.22 -27.11 -2.29
CA ALA A 377 -9.02 -26.28 -2.21
C ALA A 377 -7.77 -27.10 -1.91
N LEU A 378 -7.88 -28.21 -1.17
CA LEU A 378 -6.80 -29.17 -0.95
C LEU A 378 -6.60 -30.13 -2.12
N ASP A 379 -7.67 -30.73 -2.66
CA ASP A 379 -7.52 -31.79 -3.66
C ASP A 379 -6.99 -31.25 -5.00
N LYS A 380 -7.43 -30.06 -5.44
CA LYS A 380 -7.00 -29.49 -6.73
C LYS A 380 -5.48 -29.27 -6.83
N PRO A 381 -4.82 -28.51 -5.95
CA PRO A 381 -3.39 -28.23 -6.08
C PRO A 381 -2.51 -29.43 -5.72
N PHE A 382 -2.90 -30.25 -4.75
CA PHE A 382 -2.10 -31.39 -4.26
C PHE A 382 -2.28 -32.69 -5.07
N SER A 383 -3.30 -32.79 -5.93
CA SER A 383 -3.46 -33.92 -6.85
C SER A 383 -2.46 -33.87 -8.01
N GLU A 384 -2.02 -35.03 -8.48
CA GLU A 384 -1.23 -35.18 -9.72
C GLU A 384 -2.07 -34.99 -11.00
N ALA A 385 -3.40 -34.91 -10.88
CA ALA A 385 -4.30 -34.77 -12.02
C ALA A 385 -4.07 -33.46 -12.80
N HIS A 386 -4.26 -33.53 -14.12
CA HIS A 386 -4.12 -32.39 -15.01
C HIS A 386 -5.12 -31.28 -14.65
N LEU A 387 -4.63 -30.04 -14.47
CA LEU A 387 -5.49 -28.87 -14.29
C LEU A 387 -5.93 -28.33 -15.65
N SER A 388 -7.24 -28.28 -15.89
CA SER A 388 -7.79 -27.66 -17.11
C SER A 388 -7.67 -26.14 -17.02
N SER A 389 -7.16 -25.50 -18.08
CA SER A 389 -7.06 -24.04 -18.19
C SER A 389 -8.42 -23.34 -18.15
N SER A 390 -9.50 -24.04 -18.51
CA SER A 390 -10.88 -23.55 -18.41
C SER A 390 -11.53 -23.85 -17.05
N GLY A 391 -10.80 -24.51 -16.14
CA GLY A 391 -11.30 -24.89 -14.82
C GLY A 391 -11.40 -23.70 -13.87
N ALA A 392 -12.41 -23.71 -13.00
CA ALA A 392 -12.59 -22.66 -12.00
C ALA A 392 -11.37 -22.56 -11.07
N GLN A 393 -10.88 -21.32 -10.87
CA GLN A 393 -9.74 -20.97 -10.02
C GLN A 393 -8.41 -21.63 -10.47
N PHE A 394 -8.24 -21.83 -11.79
CA PHE A 394 -7.04 -22.40 -12.40
C PHE A 394 -5.77 -21.58 -12.09
N ASP A 395 -5.88 -20.27 -12.07
CA ASP A 395 -4.81 -19.33 -11.74
C ASP A 395 -4.17 -19.64 -10.38
N LEU A 396 -4.97 -19.77 -9.33
CA LEU A 396 -4.49 -20.05 -7.99
C LEU A 396 -4.04 -21.51 -7.84
N ALA A 397 -4.80 -22.47 -8.35
CA ALA A 397 -4.45 -23.88 -8.24
C ALA A 397 -3.13 -24.21 -8.95
N SER A 398 -2.89 -23.64 -10.15
CA SER A 398 -1.64 -23.81 -10.88
C SER A 398 -0.46 -23.11 -10.19
N THR A 399 -0.68 -21.93 -9.60
CA THR A 399 0.34 -21.21 -8.84
C THR A 399 0.75 -21.97 -7.58
N ILE A 400 -0.21 -22.44 -6.79
CA ILE A 400 0.05 -23.27 -5.60
C ILE A 400 0.82 -24.53 -5.98
N ARG A 401 0.44 -25.19 -7.08
CA ARG A 401 1.16 -26.37 -7.58
C ARG A 401 2.59 -26.04 -8.02
N ALA A 402 2.82 -24.88 -8.62
CA ALA A 402 4.17 -24.42 -8.94
C ALA A 402 4.99 -24.16 -7.66
N LEU A 403 4.41 -23.51 -6.65
CA LEU A 403 5.06 -23.29 -5.35
C LEU A 403 5.45 -24.61 -4.68
N LEU A 404 4.53 -25.57 -4.62
CA LEU A 404 4.77 -26.90 -4.05
C LEU A 404 5.93 -27.65 -4.73
N ARG A 405 6.16 -27.44 -6.03
CA ARG A 405 7.28 -28.06 -6.76
C ARG A 405 8.64 -27.41 -6.52
N HIS A 406 8.65 -26.12 -6.18
CA HIS A 406 9.88 -25.34 -6.01
C HIS A 406 10.32 -25.22 -4.54
N LEU A 407 9.40 -25.46 -3.60
CA LEU A 407 9.65 -25.48 -2.18
C LEU A 407 10.63 -26.60 -1.78
N PRO A 408 11.70 -26.30 -1.04
CA PRO A 408 12.60 -27.32 -0.50
C PRO A 408 12.02 -27.98 0.77
N LEU A 409 10.73 -28.32 0.75
CA LEU A 409 9.95 -28.84 1.88
C LEU A 409 9.05 -29.99 1.42
N GLN A 410 8.84 -30.98 2.29
CA GLN A 410 7.80 -31.99 2.07
C GLN A 410 6.47 -31.54 2.67
N VAL A 411 5.55 -31.07 1.84
CA VAL A 411 4.24 -30.59 2.32
C VAL A 411 3.22 -31.73 2.35
N GLN A 412 2.74 -32.06 3.55
CA GLN A 412 1.65 -33.03 3.74
C GLN A 412 0.32 -32.29 3.87
N ARG A 413 -0.75 -32.83 3.27
CA ARG A 413 -2.09 -32.24 3.36
C ARG A 413 -2.94 -32.94 4.41
N ARG A 414 -3.76 -32.18 5.13
CA ARG A 414 -4.80 -32.69 6.03
C ARG A 414 -6.11 -31.96 5.82
N HIS A 415 -7.18 -32.71 5.59
CA HIS A 415 -8.52 -32.13 5.59
C HIS A 415 -9.05 -32.02 7.02
N VAL A 416 -9.57 -30.86 7.39
CA VAL A 416 -10.21 -30.62 8.69
C VAL A 416 -11.70 -30.42 8.49
N LYS A 417 -12.55 -31.01 9.33
CA LYS A 417 -13.99 -30.76 9.23
C LYS A 417 -14.30 -29.36 9.75
N GLY A 418 -14.89 -28.52 8.91
CA GLY A 418 -15.40 -27.21 9.32
C GLY A 418 -16.50 -27.32 10.39
N HIS A 419 -16.61 -26.31 11.25
CA HIS A 419 -17.69 -26.16 12.26
C HIS A 419 -17.83 -27.30 13.30
N LEU A 420 -16.74 -27.87 13.79
CA LEU A 420 -16.77 -28.86 14.88
C LEU A 420 -17.27 -28.30 16.24
N ASP A 421 -17.26 -26.97 16.41
CA ASP A 421 -17.73 -26.32 17.65
C ASP A 421 -19.26 -26.29 17.81
N LYS A 422 -20.04 -26.58 16.75
CA LYS A 422 -21.51 -26.64 16.86
C LYS A 422 -22.03 -27.90 17.57
N HIS A 423 -21.15 -28.87 17.86
CA HIS A 423 -21.51 -30.14 18.49
C HIS A 423 -20.80 -30.42 19.83
N ARG A 424 -19.93 -29.52 20.30
CA ARG A 424 -19.40 -29.62 21.66
C ARG A 424 -20.35 -28.94 22.63
N ALA A 425 -21.10 -29.73 23.38
CA ALA A 425 -21.71 -29.26 24.62
C ALA A 425 -20.58 -28.72 25.51
N PHE A 426 -20.62 -27.42 25.81
CA PHE A 426 -19.74 -26.82 26.79
C PHE A 426 -19.97 -27.52 28.14
N LEU A 427 -19.04 -28.39 28.54
CA LEU A 427 -18.93 -28.81 29.94
C LEU A 427 -18.00 -27.83 30.67
N PRO A 428 -18.40 -27.33 31.85
CA PRO A 428 -17.60 -26.37 32.59
C PRO A 428 -16.45 -27.05 33.35
N THR A 429 -15.29 -26.39 33.28
CA THR A 429 -14.16 -26.35 34.23
C THR A 429 -13.28 -27.60 34.46
N GLY A 430 -11.97 -27.37 34.33
CA GLY A 430 -10.94 -27.91 35.24
C GLY A 430 -10.14 -29.13 34.78
N LEU A 431 -8.81 -28.97 34.89
CA LEU A 431 -7.74 -29.98 34.97
C LEU A 431 -7.37 -30.79 33.71
N VAL A 432 -6.09 -30.60 33.34
CA VAL A 432 -5.10 -31.56 32.80
C VAL A 432 -5.65 -32.68 31.91
N GLY A 433 -5.27 -32.63 30.63
CA GLY A 433 -5.36 -33.79 29.75
C GLY A 433 -4.82 -33.48 28.38
N ALA A 434 -3.68 -34.08 28.07
CA ALA A 434 -3.07 -34.11 26.76
C ALA A 434 -4.10 -34.37 25.64
N ALA A 435 -4.04 -33.58 24.58
CA ALA A 435 -4.62 -33.94 23.30
C ALA A 435 -3.74 -33.39 22.19
N GLN A 436 -2.95 -34.30 21.64
CA GLN A 436 -2.30 -34.21 20.34
C GLN A 436 -3.26 -33.60 19.30
N CYS A 437 -2.79 -32.59 18.57
CA CYS A 437 -3.16 -32.28 17.18
C CYS A 437 -2.30 -31.13 16.68
#